data_AF-A0A136MWB3-F1
#
_entry.id   AF-A0A136MWB3-F1
#
_cell.length_a   1.000
_cell.length_b   1.000
_cell.length_c   1.000
_cell.angle_alpha   90.00
_cell.angle_beta   90.00
_cell.angle_gamma   90.00
#
_symmetry.space_group_name_H-M   'P 1'
#
loop_
_entity.id
_entity.type
_entity.pdbx_description
1 polymer ?
#
loop_
_entity_poly.entity_id
_entity_poly.type
_entity_poly.pdbx_seq_one_letter_code
_entity_poly.pdbx_strand_id
1 'polypeptide(L)'
;MTKKTIYITSLQPDEKFTDIIALQLTNKNMFKVTDTDGISEFSPTPTPDNHNFTTVRIERDGVDQSLWRYPLSRTNSGMRLLPKLNNIGYYSWLDYENVALFLVANPPQLAIANTVNQKVSIITDHIGRCLKTNSKGLLYFVHKTNNLQWFLKTYDPVTGQFNTVCSMPRGTEDFELVNDDMILAADDSRLLKFEASSDLGWQELYDFAGYGIHHIQRMSWNHHRLVFTAKKQPE
;
A
#
# COMPACT_ATOMS: atom_id res chain seq x y z
N MET A 1 8.86 -26.19 1.91
CA MET A 1 8.32 -25.15 2.82
C MET A 1 8.51 -23.80 2.15
N THR A 2 7.43 -23.12 1.77
CA THR A 2 7.51 -21.75 1.23
C THR A 2 8.05 -20.83 2.31
N LYS A 3 9.18 -20.17 2.04
CA LYS A 3 9.78 -19.18 2.96
C LYS A 3 8.78 -18.04 3.14
N LYS A 4 8.21 -17.89 4.34
CA LYS A 4 7.38 -16.71 4.67
C LYS A 4 8.32 -15.56 4.98
N THR A 5 8.65 -14.77 3.96
CA THR A 5 9.44 -13.55 4.11
C THR A 5 8.51 -12.34 4.03
N ILE A 6 8.60 -11.44 5.00
CA ILE A 6 7.96 -10.11 4.96
C ILE A 6 9.06 -9.08 4.69
N TYR A 7 8.81 -8.15 3.77
CA TYR A 7 9.65 -6.98 3.57
C TYR A 7 9.03 -5.81 4.29
N ILE A 8 9.83 -5.07 5.06
CA ILE A 8 9.38 -3.88 5.77
C ILE A 8 10.38 -2.75 5.55
N THR A 9 9.84 -1.53 5.52
CA THR A 9 10.64 -0.31 5.63
C THR A 9 11.08 -0.13 7.07
N SER A 10 12.35 0.19 7.27
CA SER A 10 12.95 0.38 8.58
C SER A 10 13.76 1.68 8.60
N LEU A 11 13.66 2.42 9.72
CA LEU A 11 14.56 3.51 10.07
C LEU A 11 15.17 3.15 11.43
N GLN A 12 16.43 2.74 11.47
CA GLN A 12 17.09 2.41 12.72
C GLN A 12 17.53 3.69 13.48
N PRO A 13 17.70 3.65 14.81
CA PRO A 13 18.00 4.85 15.62
C PRO A 13 19.21 5.68 15.14
N ASP A 14 20.23 5.03 14.59
CA ASP A 14 21.47 5.67 14.13
C ASP A 14 21.49 5.94 12.61
N GLU A 15 20.41 5.61 11.90
CA GLU A 15 20.29 5.79 10.45
C GLU A 15 19.53 7.08 10.12
N LYS A 16 19.93 7.74 9.03
CA LYS A 16 19.26 8.95 8.52
C LYS A 16 18.22 8.64 7.45
N PHE A 17 18.30 7.46 6.86
CA PHE A 17 17.57 7.06 5.68
C PHE A 17 16.88 5.73 5.92
N THR A 18 15.76 5.51 5.25
CA THR A 18 15.03 4.26 5.41
C THR A 18 15.54 3.19 4.47
N ASP A 19 15.68 1.98 5.00
CA ASP A 19 16.10 0.80 4.27
C ASP A 19 15.02 -0.28 4.26
N ILE A 20 15.15 -1.22 3.33
CA ILE A 20 14.30 -2.41 3.31
C ILE A 20 14.99 -3.53 4.09
N ILE A 21 14.27 -4.08 5.07
CA ILE A 21 14.70 -5.29 5.79
C ILE A 21 13.74 -6.43 5.47
N ALA A 22 14.28 -7.64 5.43
CA ALA A 22 13.52 -8.87 5.22
C ALA A 22 13.43 -9.64 6.54
N LEU A 23 12.21 -9.99 6.92
CA LEU A 23 11.89 -10.82 8.07
C LEU A 23 11.53 -12.22 7.59
N GLN A 24 12.40 -13.19 7.83
CA GLN A 24 12.11 -14.60 7.59
C GLN A 24 11.41 -15.19 8.81
N LEU A 25 10.09 -15.32 8.73
CA LEU A 25 9.28 -15.72 9.88
C LEU A 25 9.51 -17.17 10.31
N THR A 26 9.85 -18.05 9.37
CA THR A 26 10.01 -19.49 9.64
C THR A 26 11.21 -19.79 10.55
N ASN A 27 12.34 -19.13 10.32
CA ASN A 27 13.58 -19.33 11.08
C ASN A 27 13.90 -18.15 12.01
N LYS A 28 13.00 -17.15 12.10
CA LYS A 28 13.16 -15.94 12.92
C LYS A 28 14.41 -15.13 12.60
N ASN A 29 14.84 -15.15 11.33
CA ASN A 29 15.97 -14.35 10.88
C ASN A 29 15.51 -13.00 10.32
N MET A 30 16.37 -12.00 10.49
CA MET A 30 16.22 -10.68 9.87
C MET A 30 17.53 -10.33 9.16
N PHE A 31 17.43 -9.71 7.98
CA PHE A 31 18.59 -9.15 7.30
C PHE A 31 18.23 -7.92 6.49
N LYS A 32 19.22 -7.05 6.32
CA LYS A 32 19.15 -5.85 5.50
C LYS A 32 19.12 -6.24 4.01
N VAL A 33 18.13 -5.75 3.27
CA VAL A 33 17.95 -5.99 1.83
C VAL A 33 18.65 -4.92 1.02
N THR A 34 18.44 -3.67 1.41
CA THR A 34 19.08 -2.50 0.82
C THR A 34 19.84 -1.75 1.90
N ASP A 35 20.97 -1.16 1.53
CA ASP A 35 21.83 -0.36 2.41
C ASP A 35 22.08 0.98 1.72
N THR A 36 21.19 1.93 2.02
CA THR A 36 21.06 3.15 1.26
C THR A 36 21.84 4.30 1.89
N ASP A 37 22.52 5.07 1.04
CA ASP A 37 23.15 6.33 1.42
C ASP A 37 22.58 7.45 0.52
N GLY A 38 22.01 8.46 1.17
CA GLY A 38 21.44 9.63 0.52
C GLY A 38 20.03 9.45 -0.06
N ILE A 39 19.41 8.27 0.01
CA ILE A 39 18.07 7.98 -0.54
C ILE A 39 17.25 7.25 0.52
N SER A 40 15.92 7.25 0.43
CA SER A 40 15.07 6.48 1.36
C SER A 40 14.05 5.62 0.62
N GLU A 41 13.88 4.38 1.06
CA GLU A 41 13.02 3.40 0.41
C GLU A 41 11.80 3.01 1.24
N PHE A 42 10.64 2.96 0.59
CA PHE A 42 9.32 2.78 1.19
C PHE A 42 8.49 1.75 0.44
N SER A 43 7.49 1.19 1.14
CA SER A 43 6.43 0.36 0.55
C SER A 43 6.97 -0.83 -0.28
N PRO A 44 7.83 -1.70 0.31
CA PRO A 44 8.37 -2.84 -0.42
C PRO A 44 7.25 -3.81 -0.79
N THR A 45 7.09 -4.11 -2.07
CA THR A 45 6.07 -5.03 -2.57
C THR A 45 6.70 -6.03 -3.52
N PRO A 46 6.51 -7.35 -3.33
CA PRO A 46 6.91 -8.34 -4.32
C PRO A 46 6.27 -8.05 -5.68
N THR A 47 7.01 -8.26 -6.76
CA THR A 47 6.42 -8.24 -8.11
C THR A 47 5.49 -9.44 -8.30
N PRO A 48 4.50 -9.37 -9.22
CA PRO A 48 3.56 -10.47 -9.44
C PRO A 48 4.22 -11.82 -9.79
N ASP A 49 5.39 -11.80 -10.44
CA ASP A 49 6.19 -12.98 -10.77
C ASP A 49 6.99 -13.55 -9.58
N ASN A 50 7.00 -12.86 -8.42
CA ASN A 50 7.75 -13.20 -7.22
C ASN A 50 9.27 -13.39 -7.44
N HIS A 51 9.85 -12.80 -8.49
CA HIS A 51 11.30 -12.81 -8.72
C HIS A 51 11.99 -11.53 -8.26
N ASN A 52 11.22 -10.45 -8.13
CA ASN A 52 11.70 -9.13 -7.75
C ASN A 52 10.85 -8.57 -6.61
N PHE A 53 11.28 -7.44 -6.07
CA PHE A 53 10.43 -6.57 -5.29
C PHE A 53 10.59 -5.13 -5.78
N THR A 54 9.59 -4.31 -5.53
CA THR A 54 9.58 -2.89 -5.84
C THR A 54 9.53 -2.04 -4.59
N THR A 55 10.00 -0.79 -4.67
CA THR A 55 9.89 0.21 -3.62
C THR A 55 9.59 1.58 -4.22
N VAL A 56 8.93 2.43 -3.45
CA VAL A 56 9.00 3.88 -3.67
C VAL A 56 10.31 4.37 -3.10
N ARG A 57 11.07 5.14 -3.86
CA ARG A 57 12.33 5.75 -3.42
C ARG A 57 12.19 7.26 -3.41
N ILE A 58 12.51 7.88 -2.27
CA ILE A 58 12.85 9.30 -2.22
C ILE A 58 14.31 9.42 -2.66
N GLU A 59 14.54 10.15 -3.74
CA GLU A 59 15.86 10.32 -4.35
C GLU A 59 16.74 11.30 -3.54
N ARG A 60 18.00 11.46 -3.97
CA ARG A 60 19.02 12.23 -3.23
C ARG A 60 18.71 13.71 -3.03
N ASP A 61 17.83 14.27 -3.87
CA ASP A 61 17.36 15.64 -3.71
C ASP A 61 16.32 15.81 -2.59
N GLY A 62 15.81 14.71 -2.03
CA GLY A 62 14.78 14.70 -0.99
C GLY A 62 13.38 15.08 -1.50
N VAL A 63 13.20 15.26 -2.81
CA VAL A 63 11.96 15.75 -3.44
C VAL A 63 11.40 14.72 -4.41
N ASP A 64 12.25 14.21 -5.30
CA ASP A 64 11.84 13.27 -6.34
C ASP A 64 11.48 11.91 -5.72
N GLN A 65 10.32 11.39 -6.13
CA GLN A 65 9.77 10.10 -5.71
C GLN A 65 9.59 9.18 -6.91
N SER A 66 10.28 8.05 -6.91
CA SER A 66 10.35 7.14 -8.05
C SER A 66 10.00 5.70 -7.66
N LEU A 67 9.60 4.90 -8.65
CA LEU A 67 9.35 3.46 -8.47
C LEU A 67 10.57 2.67 -8.95
N TRP A 68 11.18 1.93 -8.03
CA TRP A 68 12.34 1.07 -8.30
C TRP A 68 11.98 -0.40 -8.17
N ARG A 69 12.67 -1.24 -8.94
CA ARG A 69 12.61 -2.71 -8.89
C ARG A 69 13.98 -3.30 -8.61
N TYR A 70 14.06 -4.25 -7.69
CA TYR A 70 15.27 -4.99 -7.36
C TYR A 70 15.07 -6.50 -7.48
N PRO A 71 16.07 -7.25 -7.96
CA PRO A 71 16.02 -8.70 -7.98
C PRO A 71 16.10 -9.28 -6.57
N LEU A 72 15.22 -10.23 -6.24
CA LEU A 72 15.29 -10.95 -4.96
C LEU A 72 16.58 -11.79 -4.84
N SER A 73 17.15 -12.19 -5.97
CA SER A 73 18.45 -12.87 -6.05
C SER A 73 19.64 -11.95 -5.76
N ARG A 74 19.43 -10.63 -5.69
CA ARG A 74 20.49 -9.62 -5.50
C ARG A 74 21.58 -9.64 -6.56
N THR A 75 21.26 -10.09 -7.77
CA THR A 75 22.22 -10.20 -8.87
C THR A 75 22.61 -8.85 -9.48
N ASN A 76 21.86 -7.78 -9.20
CA ASN A 76 22.17 -6.42 -9.64
C ASN A 76 21.57 -5.36 -8.70
N SER A 77 21.89 -4.09 -8.97
CA SER A 77 21.49 -2.92 -8.16
C SER A 77 20.05 -2.42 -8.39
N GLY A 78 19.24 -3.15 -9.17
CA GLY A 78 17.89 -2.75 -9.53
C GLY A 78 17.80 -1.72 -10.64
N MET A 79 16.58 -1.27 -10.92
CA MET A 79 16.28 -0.26 -11.95
C MET A 79 15.04 0.56 -11.62
N ARG A 80 15.03 1.82 -12.07
CA ARG A 80 13.84 2.68 -12.08
C ARG A 80 12.88 2.24 -13.19
N LEU A 81 11.62 1.98 -12.86
CA LEU A 81 10.62 1.47 -13.81
C LEU A 81 9.98 2.56 -14.66
N LEU A 82 9.79 3.75 -14.09
CA LEU A 82 9.08 4.88 -14.72
C LEU A 82 9.98 6.12 -14.68
N PRO A 83 10.99 6.23 -15.57
CA PRO A 83 12.05 7.24 -15.46
C PRO A 83 11.56 8.69 -15.60
N LYS A 84 10.39 8.89 -16.21
CA LYS A 84 9.80 10.22 -16.44
C LYS A 84 8.82 10.67 -15.34
N LEU A 85 8.53 9.83 -14.35
CA LEU A 85 7.67 10.17 -13.21
C LEU A 85 8.51 10.32 -11.95
N ASN A 86 8.35 11.45 -11.25
CA ASN A 86 9.13 11.82 -10.08
C ASN A 86 8.25 12.19 -8.86
N ASN A 87 6.98 11.81 -8.87
CA ASN A 87 6.04 12.09 -7.80
C ASN A 87 5.22 10.87 -7.38
N ILE A 88 5.81 9.67 -7.43
CA ILE A 88 5.10 8.42 -7.08
C ILE A 88 5.12 8.20 -5.56
N GLY A 89 3.98 8.37 -4.89
CA GLY A 89 3.89 8.22 -3.43
C GLY A 89 3.54 6.80 -2.96
N TYR A 90 2.59 6.15 -3.65
CA TYR A 90 2.16 4.77 -3.37
C TYR A 90 1.78 4.06 -4.66
N TYR A 91 1.70 2.73 -4.62
CA TYR A 91 1.35 1.94 -5.80
C TYR A 91 0.71 0.60 -5.42
N SER A 92 0.01 -0.01 -6.38
CA SER A 92 -0.48 -1.39 -6.34
C SER A 92 -0.33 -2.03 -7.71
N TRP A 93 0.21 -3.24 -7.77
CA TRP A 93 0.28 -4.01 -9.01
C TRP A 93 -1.14 -4.41 -9.46
N LEU A 94 -1.45 -4.21 -10.74
CA LEU A 94 -2.70 -4.64 -11.36
C LEU A 94 -2.53 -6.00 -12.04
N ASP A 95 -1.39 -6.17 -12.73
CA ASP A 95 -0.94 -7.39 -13.38
C ASP A 95 0.59 -7.36 -13.53
N TYR A 96 1.18 -8.24 -14.35
CA TYR A 96 2.62 -8.36 -14.55
C TYR A 96 3.31 -7.11 -15.14
N GLU A 97 2.58 -6.23 -15.81
CA GLU A 97 3.13 -5.06 -16.49
C GLU A 97 2.54 -3.75 -15.98
N ASN A 98 1.29 -3.76 -15.53
CA ASN A 98 0.53 -2.57 -15.18
C ASN A 98 0.50 -2.33 -13.66
N VAL A 99 0.69 -1.07 -13.28
CA VAL A 99 0.72 -0.61 -11.90
C VAL A 99 -0.21 0.59 -11.73
N ALA A 100 -1.06 0.55 -10.71
CA ALA A 100 -1.81 1.70 -10.24
C ALA A 100 -0.92 2.54 -9.32
N LEU A 101 -0.93 3.85 -9.50
CA LEU A 101 -0.07 4.80 -8.82
C LEU A 101 -0.89 5.88 -8.12
N PHE A 102 -0.52 6.16 -6.88
CA PHE A 102 -0.86 7.40 -6.20
C PHE A 102 0.24 8.39 -6.52
N LEU A 103 -0.10 9.44 -7.26
CA LEU A 103 0.82 10.53 -7.57
C LEU A 103 0.66 11.66 -6.54
N VAL A 104 1.78 12.08 -5.96
CA VAL A 104 1.90 13.24 -5.08
C VAL A 104 1.75 14.49 -5.93
N ALA A 105 0.50 14.91 -6.07
CA ALA A 105 0.09 16.12 -6.78
C ALA A 105 -0.89 16.90 -5.88
N ASN A 106 -1.27 18.10 -6.32
CA ASN A 106 -2.28 18.90 -5.65
C ASN A 106 -3.41 19.25 -6.62
N PRO A 107 -4.54 18.52 -6.61
CA PRO A 107 -4.87 17.37 -5.72
C PRO A 107 -4.11 16.07 -6.07
N PRO A 108 -4.04 15.09 -5.15
CA PRO A 108 -3.45 13.78 -5.45
C PRO A 108 -4.18 13.04 -6.56
N GLN A 109 -3.43 12.32 -7.41
CA GLN A 109 -3.97 11.68 -8.61
C GLN A 109 -3.83 10.17 -8.58
N LEU A 110 -4.82 9.47 -9.13
CA LEU A 110 -4.71 8.08 -9.54
C LEU A 110 -4.18 8.04 -10.98
N ALA A 111 -3.11 7.30 -11.21
CA ALA A 111 -2.62 6.98 -12.54
C ALA A 111 -2.45 5.47 -12.74
N ILE A 112 -2.53 5.02 -13.97
CA ILE A 112 -2.11 3.67 -14.36
C ILE A 112 -0.91 3.81 -15.28
N ALA A 113 0.14 3.05 -14.98
CA ALA A 113 1.34 3.00 -15.79
C ALA A 113 1.65 1.57 -16.21
N ASN A 114 2.10 1.41 -17.45
CA ASN A 114 2.69 0.16 -17.92
C ASN A 114 4.21 0.27 -17.78
N THR A 115 4.82 -0.69 -17.06
CA THR A 115 6.24 -0.67 -16.70
C THR A 115 7.16 -1.16 -17.83
N VAL A 116 6.61 -1.73 -18.90
CA VAL A 116 7.36 -2.20 -20.08
C VAL A 116 7.50 -1.07 -21.09
N ASN A 117 6.39 -0.46 -21.50
CA ASN A 117 6.36 0.61 -22.50
C ASN A 117 6.36 2.03 -21.89
N GLN A 118 6.31 2.15 -20.56
CA GLN A 118 6.36 3.40 -19.80
C GLN A 118 5.19 4.38 -20.08
N LYS A 119 4.10 3.91 -20.70
CA LYS A 119 2.90 4.71 -20.90
C LYS A 119 2.22 4.95 -19.55
N VAL A 120 1.79 6.19 -19.34
CA VAL A 120 1.09 6.62 -18.12
C VAL A 120 -0.24 7.26 -18.52
N SER A 121 -1.32 6.92 -17.82
CA SER A 121 -2.65 7.51 -17.99
C SER A 121 -3.18 7.96 -16.64
N ILE A 122 -3.53 9.25 -16.54
CA ILE A 122 -4.24 9.78 -15.37
C ILE A 122 -5.70 9.32 -15.44
N ILE A 123 -6.19 8.75 -14.33
CA ILE A 123 -7.51 8.12 -14.26
C ILE A 123 -8.51 9.03 -13.54
N THR A 124 -8.13 9.56 -12.38
CA THR A 124 -8.94 10.51 -11.61
C THR A 124 -8.06 11.24 -10.59
N ASP A 125 -8.61 12.20 -9.87
CA ASP A 125 -7.93 12.94 -8.82
C ASP A 125 -8.68 12.84 -7.48
N HIS A 126 -8.20 13.57 -6.46
CA HIS A 126 -8.76 13.56 -5.09
C HIS A 126 -8.83 12.16 -4.46
N ILE A 127 -7.84 11.32 -4.72
CA ILE A 127 -7.80 9.98 -4.13
C ILE A 127 -7.13 9.95 -2.75
N GLY A 128 -7.50 8.97 -1.95
CA GLY A 128 -6.75 8.57 -0.77
C GLY A 128 -5.49 7.78 -1.15
N ARG A 129 -4.55 7.69 -0.22
CA ARG A 129 -3.24 7.07 -0.47
C ARG A 129 -3.26 5.54 -0.60
N CYS A 130 -4.29 4.89 -0.07
CA CYS A 130 -4.37 3.43 -0.03
C CYS A 130 -4.90 2.89 -1.37
N LEU A 131 -4.09 2.04 -2.01
CA LEU A 131 -4.42 1.33 -3.25
C LEU A 131 -4.31 -0.17 -2.99
N LYS A 132 -5.34 -0.92 -3.35
CA LYS A 132 -5.36 -2.39 -3.20
C LYS A 132 -6.01 -3.02 -4.42
N THR A 133 -5.40 -4.06 -4.96
CA THR A 133 -5.98 -4.84 -6.06
C THR A 133 -6.48 -6.17 -5.51
N ASN A 134 -7.71 -6.58 -5.86
CA ASN A 134 -8.20 -7.92 -5.50
C ASN A 134 -7.70 -8.98 -6.50
N SER A 135 -8.05 -10.25 -6.25
CA SER A 135 -7.65 -11.37 -7.12
C SER A 135 -8.25 -11.33 -8.52
N LYS A 136 -9.28 -10.50 -8.75
CA LYS A 136 -9.93 -10.28 -10.04
C LYS A 136 -9.31 -9.12 -10.83
N GLY A 137 -8.30 -8.44 -10.30
CA GLY A 137 -7.67 -7.29 -10.95
C GLY A 137 -8.42 -5.97 -10.78
N LEU A 138 -9.47 -5.93 -9.93
CA LEU A 138 -10.16 -4.68 -9.61
C LEU A 138 -9.34 -3.87 -8.62
N LEU A 139 -9.10 -2.61 -8.95
CA LEU A 139 -8.41 -1.66 -8.09
C LEU A 139 -9.39 -1.00 -7.13
N TYR A 140 -9.15 -1.12 -5.85
CA TYR A 140 -9.85 -0.42 -4.78
C TYR A 140 -9.06 0.80 -4.36
N PHE A 141 -9.75 1.92 -4.16
CA PHE A 141 -9.17 3.17 -3.67
C PHE A 141 -10.26 4.05 -3.02
N VAL A 142 -9.84 4.92 -2.10
CA VAL A 142 -10.74 5.94 -1.54
C VAL A 142 -10.79 7.14 -2.48
N HIS A 143 -11.99 7.58 -2.84
CA HIS A 143 -12.23 8.82 -3.60
C HIS A 143 -12.86 9.86 -2.67
N LYS A 144 -12.17 10.99 -2.48
CA LYS A 144 -12.55 12.09 -1.61
C LYS A 144 -13.36 13.14 -2.37
N THR A 145 -14.62 12.86 -2.67
CA THR A 145 -15.44 13.75 -3.50
C THR A 145 -15.66 15.12 -2.87
N ASN A 146 -15.59 15.23 -1.54
CA ASN A 146 -15.44 16.49 -0.79
C ASN A 146 -14.86 16.23 0.60
N ASN A 147 -14.75 17.27 1.44
CA ASN A 147 -14.20 17.19 2.81
C ASN A 147 -15.04 16.34 3.79
N LEU A 148 -16.28 15.99 3.45
CA LEU A 148 -17.22 15.29 4.33
C LEU A 148 -17.58 13.89 3.82
N GLN A 149 -17.50 13.66 2.51
CA GLN A 149 -17.95 12.45 1.85
C GLN A 149 -16.80 11.80 1.08
N TRP A 150 -16.31 10.71 1.64
CA TRP A 150 -15.32 9.85 1.02
C TRP A 150 -15.97 8.51 0.71
N PHE A 151 -15.66 7.95 -0.44
CA PHE A 151 -16.21 6.68 -0.89
C PHE A 151 -15.09 5.70 -1.16
N LEU A 152 -15.28 4.44 -0.79
CA LEU A 152 -14.48 3.36 -1.34
C LEU A 152 -15.03 3.05 -2.72
N LYS A 153 -14.17 3.10 -3.74
CA LYS A 153 -14.53 2.80 -5.12
C LYS A 153 -13.67 1.68 -5.66
N THR A 154 -14.22 0.96 -6.62
CA THR A 154 -13.44 0.11 -7.53
C THR A 154 -13.23 0.80 -8.87
N TYR A 155 -12.12 0.49 -9.51
CA TYR A 155 -11.83 0.78 -10.91
C TYR A 155 -11.43 -0.52 -11.60
N ASP A 156 -12.07 -0.82 -12.73
CA ASP A 156 -11.73 -1.95 -13.58
C ASP A 156 -10.77 -1.49 -14.69
N PRO A 157 -9.50 -1.92 -14.69
CA PRO A 157 -8.53 -1.51 -15.70
C PRO A 157 -8.81 -2.05 -17.10
N VAL A 158 -9.65 -3.08 -17.24
CA VAL A 158 -10.04 -3.65 -18.53
C VAL A 158 -11.16 -2.83 -19.16
N THR A 159 -12.19 -2.47 -18.38
CA THR A 159 -13.38 -1.78 -18.90
C THR A 159 -13.37 -0.27 -18.71
N GLY A 160 -12.49 0.26 -17.85
CA GLY A 160 -12.42 1.67 -17.47
C GLY A 160 -13.57 2.12 -16.57
N GLN A 161 -14.36 1.19 -16.02
CA GLN A 161 -15.55 1.50 -15.22
C GLN A 161 -15.20 1.72 -13.74
N PHE A 162 -15.94 2.64 -13.11
CA PHE A 162 -15.91 2.84 -11.66
C PHE A 162 -17.19 2.33 -11.02
N ASN A 163 -17.08 1.71 -9.84
CA ASN A 163 -18.24 1.42 -9.00
C ASN A 163 -18.01 1.94 -7.58
N THR A 164 -19.06 2.43 -6.94
CA THR A 164 -19.03 2.77 -5.52
C THR A 164 -19.31 1.51 -4.71
N VAL A 165 -18.41 1.19 -3.77
CA VAL A 165 -18.57 0.06 -2.85
C VAL A 165 -19.37 0.50 -1.63
N CYS A 166 -18.87 1.52 -0.93
CA CYS A 166 -19.51 2.05 0.27
C CYS A 166 -19.02 3.48 0.57
N SER A 167 -19.70 4.16 1.50
CA SER A 167 -19.14 5.36 2.12
C SER A 167 -18.07 4.96 3.12
N MET A 168 -16.95 5.69 3.17
CA MET A 168 -15.88 5.45 4.14
C MET A 168 -16.21 6.07 5.50
N PRO A 169 -15.72 5.50 6.62
CA PRO A 169 -15.71 6.20 7.90
C PRO A 169 -14.95 7.54 7.76
N ARG A 170 -15.39 8.55 8.51
CA ARG A 170 -14.90 9.91 8.35
C ARG A 170 -13.39 9.97 8.61
N GLY A 171 -12.64 10.49 7.62
CA GLY A 171 -11.19 10.67 7.75
C GLY A 171 -10.37 9.39 7.58
N THR A 172 -11.00 8.26 7.23
CA THR A 172 -10.32 6.98 7.04
C THR A 172 -9.91 6.78 5.59
N GLU A 173 -8.60 6.76 5.33
CA GLU A 173 -8.03 6.47 4.00
C GLU A 173 -7.53 5.04 3.85
N ASP A 174 -7.03 4.45 4.94
CA ASP A 174 -6.43 3.13 4.92
C ASP A 174 -7.51 2.06 5.11
N PHE A 175 -7.46 1.03 4.27
CA PHE A 175 -8.33 -0.13 4.35
C PHE A 175 -7.55 -1.40 3.97
N GLU A 176 -8.13 -2.56 4.27
CA GLU A 176 -7.60 -3.86 3.88
C GLU A 176 -8.68 -4.74 3.30
N LEU A 177 -8.38 -5.40 2.18
CA LEU A 177 -9.26 -6.40 1.59
C LEU A 177 -9.03 -7.74 2.28
N VAL A 178 -10.03 -8.27 2.99
CA VAL A 178 -9.96 -9.61 3.58
C VAL A 178 -10.27 -10.66 2.52
N ASN A 179 -11.29 -10.38 1.70
CA ASN A 179 -11.69 -11.11 0.52
C ASN A 179 -12.58 -10.19 -0.36
N ASP A 180 -13.29 -10.75 -1.34
CA ASP A 180 -14.15 -9.97 -2.24
C ASP A 180 -15.41 -9.37 -1.57
N ASP A 181 -15.79 -9.87 -0.38
CA ASP A 181 -16.98 -9.44 0.35
C ASP A 181 -16.63 -8.59 1.58
N MET A 182 -15.55 -8.93 2.29
CA MET A 182 -15.17 -8.31 3.55
C MET A 182 -13.98 -7.35 3.42
N ILE A 183 -14.15 -6.15 3.96
CA ILE A 183 -13.16 -5.08 3.99
C ILE A 183 -12.97 -4.61 5.43
N LEU A 184 -11.73 -4.36 5.82
CA LEU A 184 -11.38 -3.79 7.12
C LEU A 184 -10.95 -2.34 6.99
N ALA A 185 -11.27 -1.55 7.99
CA ALA A 185 -10.81 -0.19 8.16
C ALA A 185 -10.58 0.08 9.66
N ALA A 186 -9.95 1.20 9.98
CA ALA A 186 -9.74 1.58 11.37
C ALA A 186 -10.28 3.00 11.64
N ASP A 187 -10.81 3.17 12.85
CA ASP A 187 -11.20 4.45 13.42
C ASP A 187 -10.56 4.58 14.81
N ASP A 188 -9.38 5.22 14.83
CA ASP A 188 -8.46 5.29 15.96
C ASP A 188 -8.04 3.91 16.51
N SER A 189 -8.60 3.45 17.62
CA SER A 189 -8.35 2.14 18.24
C SER A 189 -9.31 1.05 17.78
N ARG A 190 -10.39 1.41 17.07
CA ARG A 190 -11.46 0.50 16.66
C ARG A 190 -11.17 -0.08 15.29
N LEU A 191 -11.20 -1.41 15.21
CA LEU A 191 -11.19 -2.15 13.97
C LEU A 191 -12.63 -2.32 13.49
N LEU A 192 -12.89 -1.83 12.27
CA LEU A 192 -14.19 -1.88 11.63
C LEU A 192 -14.17 -2.89 10.50
N LYS A 193 -15.30 -3.56 10.27
CA LYS A 193 -15.55 -4.41 9.10
C LYS A 193 -16.71 -3.87 8.27
N PHE A 194 -16.63 -4.05 6.96
CA PHE A 194 -17.72 -3.87 6.01
C PHE A 194 -17.88 -5.17 5.22
N GLU A 195 -19.13 -5.61 5.03
CA GLU A 195 -19.48 -6.80 4.26
C GLU A 195 -20.40 -6.38 3.12
N ALA A 196 -19.98 -6.56 1.87
CA ALA A 196 -20.73 -6.09 0.70
C ALA A 196 -22.09 -6.80 0.53
N SER A 197 -22.20 -8.02 1.04
CA SER A 197 -23.42 -8.80 1.12
C SER A 197 -24.40 -8.36 2.22
N SER A 198 -24.02 -7.38 3.06
CA SER A 198 -24.80 -6.91 4.21
C SER A 198 -25.20 -5.44 4.08
N ASP A 199 -26.44 -5.13 4.43
CA ASP A 199 -26.94 -3.74 4.47
C ASP A 199 -26.59 -3.00 5.78
N LEU A 200 -25.83 -3.61 6.68
CA LEU A 200 -25.50 -3.05 8.00
C LEU A 200 -24.43 -1.93 7.93
N GLY A 201 -23.78 -1.74 6.79
CA GLY A 201 -22.67 -0.78 6.66
C GLY A 201 -21.45 -1.18 7.49
N TRP A 202 -20.66 -0.18 7.92
CA TRP A 202 -19.48 -0.43 8.77
C TRP A 202 -19.89 -0.84 10.18
N GLN A 203 -19.36 -1.97 10.63
CA GLN A 203 -19.61 -2.54 11.95
C GLN A 203 -18.29 -2.63 12.73
N GLU A 204 -18.33 -2.31 14.02
CA GLU A 204 -17.18 -2.53 14.88
C GLU A 204 -16.92 -4.04 15.06
N LEU A 205 -15.69 -4.47 14.85
CA LEU A 205 -15.24 -5.83 15.10
C LEU A 205 -14.57 -5.95 16.47
N TYR A 206 -13.75 -4.97 16.84
CA TYR A 206 -13.02 -4.95 18.10
C TYR A 206 -12.45 -3.56 18.41
N ASP A 207 -12.37 -3.20 19.68
CA ASP A 207 -11.68 -1.99 20.16
C ASP A 207 -10.40 -2.36 20.93
N PHE A 208 -9.25 -1.89 20.45
CA PHE A 208 -7.94 -2.14 21.07
C PHE A 208 -7.54 -1.12 22.15
N ALA A 209 -8.41 -0.15 22.49
CA ALA A 209 -8.12 0.86 23.50
C ALA A 209 -7.72 0.25 24.86
N GLY A 210 -8.31 -0.88 25.25
CA GLY A 210 -7.96 -1.60 26.48
C GLY A 210 -6.52 -2.13 26.54
N TYR A 211 -5.82 -2.19 25.40
CA TYR A 211 -4.39 -2.54 25.31
C TYR A 211 -3.48 -1.31 25.16
N GLY A 212 -4.01 -0.09 25.32
CA GLY A 212 -3.30 1.16 25.07
C GLY A 212 -2.92 1.37 23.61
N ILE A 213 -3.59 0.70 22.67
CA ILE A 213 -3.34 0.78 21.23
C ILE A 213 -4.29 1.81 20.61
N HIS A 214 -3.72 2.83 19.98
CA HIS A 214 -4.42 3.91 19.31
C HIS A 214 -3.82 4.20 17.94
N HIS A 215 -4.50 5.00 17.13
CA HIS A 215 -4.03 5.43 15.83
C HIS A 215 -3.64 4.25 14.92
N ILE A 216 -4.53 3.26 14.83
CA ILE A 216 -4.35 2.11 13.93
C ILE A 216 -4.34 2.63 12.49
N GLN A 217 -3.25 2.31 11.78
CA GLN A 217 -3.00 2.69 10.40
C GLN A 217 -2.38 1.50 9.66
N ARG A 218 -2.42 1.53 8.32
CA ARG A 218 -1.77 0.55 7.43
C ARG A 218 -1.95 -0.90 7.90
N MET A 219 -3.01 -1.51 7.42
CA MET A 219 -3.33 -2.91 7.70
C MET A 219 -2.82 -3.82 6.58
N SER A 220 -2.59 -5.08 6.93
CA SER A 220 -2.39 -6.17 5.98
C SER A 220 -3.01 -7.45 6.54
N TRP A 221 -3.79 -8.14 5.71
CA TRP A 221 -4.44 -9.39 6.04
C TRP A 221 -3.82 -10.55 5.27
N ASN A 222 -3.47 -11.63 5.97
CA ASN A 222 -2.94 -12.83 5.32
C ASN A 222 -3.17 -14.08 6.17
N HIS A 223 -3.75 -15.15 5.60
CA HIS A 223 -3.99 -16.44 6.26
C HIS A 223 -4.57 -16.32 7.68
N HIS A 224 -5.69 -15.61 7.84
CA HIS A 224 -6.36 -15.37 9.13
C HIS A 224 -5.54 -14.57 10.15
N ARG A 225 -4.58 -13.77 9.68
CA ARG A 225 -3.79 -12.87 10.52
C ARG A 225 -3.90 -11.46 9.98
N LEU A 226 -4.24 -10.55 10.88
CA LEU A 226 -4.16 -9.11 10.65
C LEU A 226 -2.86 -8.60 11.27
N VAL A 227 -2.11 -7.80 10.52
CA VAL A 227 -1.01 -6.98 11.01
C VAL A 227 -1.34 -5.53 10.72
N PHE A 228 -1.07 -4.64 11.67
CA PHE A 228 -1.28 -3.21 11.50
C PHE A 228 -0.19 -2.41 12.22
N THR A 229 -0.03 -1.16 11.81
CA THR A 229 0.78 -0.18 12.53
C THR A 229 -0.09 0.62 13.48
N ALA A 230 0.40 0.94 14.67
CA ALA A 230 -0.35 1.71 15.66
C ALA A 230 0.60 2.43 16.62
N LYS A 231 0.08 3.37 17.40
CA LYS A 231 0.75 3.92 18.58
C LYS A 231 0.34 3.09 19.79
N LYS A 232 1.33 2.54 20.51
CA LYS A 232 1.10 1.88 21.79
C LYS A 232 1.57 2.82 22.91
N GLN A 233 0.66 3.21 23.80
CA GLN A 233 1.05 3.88 25.04
C GLN A 233 1.79 2.87 25.95
N PRO A 234 2.88 3.27 26.62
CA PRO A 234 3.52 2.43 27.62
C PRO A 234 2.50 2.04 28.70
N GLU A 235 2.57 0.79 29.16
CA GLU A 235 1.86 0.32 30.35
C GLU A 235 2.38 0.99 31.62
#